data_AF-A0A8S4DRS8-F1
#
_entry.id   AF-A0A8S4DRS8-F1
#
_cell.length_a   1.000
_cell.length_b   1.000
_cell.length_c   1.000
_cell.angle_alpha   90.00
_cell.angle_beta   90.00
_cell.angle_gamma   90.00
#
_symmetry.space_group_name_H-M   'P 1'
#
loop_
_entity.id
_entity.type
_entity.pdbx_description
1 polymer ?
#
loop_
_entity_poly.entity_id
_entity_poly.type
_entity_poly.pdbx_seq_one_letter_code
_entity_poly.pdbx_strand_id
1 'polypeptide(L)'
;MVGYIIFGSMIFGLWEQWDQLDGAYFCFISLSSIGFGDFVPGERVVTTRIEPSFIVCAVYLMLGMALVAMCFNLMQEQVIHYFAAMKRALKRICRCKR
;
A
#
# COMPACT_ATOMS: atom_id res chain seq x y z
N MET A 1 3.29 6.30 -1.05
CA MET A 1 2.05 5.56 -0.74
C MET A 1 0.79 6.40 -0.94
N VAL A 2 0.62 7.54 -0.25
CA VAL A 2 -0.60 8.37 -0.36
C VAL A 2 -0.90 8.81 -1.80
N GLY A 3 0.08 9.32 -2.54
CA GLY A 3 -0.12 9.69 -3.95
C GLY A 3 -0.52 8.52 -4.85
N TYR A 4 -0.08 7.30 -4.53
CA TYR A 4 -0.44 6.08 -5.26
C TYR A 4 -1.92 5.73 -5.03
N ILE A 5 -2.38 5.83 -3.77
CA ILE A 5 -3.79 5.60 -3.38
C ILE A 5 -4.71 6.63 -4.04
N ILE A 6 -4.34 7.92 -4.06
CA ILE A 6 -5.14 8.97 -4.70
C ILE A 6 -5.25 8.72 -6.21
N PHE A 7 -4.14 8.33 -6.85
CA PHE A 7 -4.12 8.01 -8.28
C PHE A 7 -5.02 6.81 -8.61
N GLY A 8 -4.94 5.73 -7.83
CA GLY A 8 -5.84 4.58 -7.99
C GLY A 8 -7.30 4.95 -7.76
N SER A 9 -7.60 5.68 -6.69
CA SER A 9 -8.94 6.19 -6.38
C SER A 9 -9.55 6.99 -7.53
N MET A 10 -8.77 7.86 -8.19
CA MET A 10 -9.25 8.64 -9.33
C MET A 10 -9.53 7.77 -10.56
N ILE A 11 -8.68 6.77 -10.84
CA ILE A 11 -8.86 5.85 -11.97
C ILE A 11 -10.11 4.99 -11.77
N PHE A 12 -10.23 4.31 -10.63
CA PHE A 12 -11.36 3.45 -10.33
C PHE A 12 -12.65 4.24 -10.09
N GLY A 13 -12.56 5.45 -9.52
CA GLY A 13 -13.70 6.35 -9.38
C GLY A 13 -14.30 6.75 -10.73
N LEU A 14 -13.48 7.00 -11.75
CA LEU A 14 -13.96 7.32 -13.10
C LEU A 14 -14.53 6.10 -13.83
N TRP A 15 -13.90 4.92 -13.71
CA TRP A 15 -14.33 3.70 -14.41
C TRP A 15 -15.58 3.07 -13.81
N GLU A 16 -15.60 2.86 -12.50
CA GLU A 16 -16.70 2.18 -11.80
C GLU A 16 -17.74 3.16 -11.22
N GLN A 17 -17.56 4.48 -11.45
CA GLN A 17 -18.42 5.55 -10.91
C GLN A 17 -18.52 5.49 -9.37
N TRP A 18 -17.40 5.15 -8.71
CA TRP A 18 -17.27 5.17 -7.26
C TRP A 18 -16.96 6.58 -6.75
N ASP A 19 -17.41 6.88 -5.53
CA ASP A 19 -16.99 8.12 -4.88
C ASP A 19 -15.47 8.08 -4.60
N GLN A 20 -14.85 9.24 -4.52
CA GLN A 20 -13.40 9.35 -4.31
C GLN A 20 -12.96 8.66 -3.00
N LEU A 21 -13.81 8.71 -1.97
CA LEU A 21 -13.57 8.04 -0.68
C LEU A 21 -13.66 6.52 -0.80
N ASP A 22 -14.65 6.00 -1.53
CA ASP A 22 -14.81 4.55 -1.76
C ASP A 22 -13.63 3.99 -2.57
N GLY A 23 -13.19 4.72 -3.60
CA GLY A 23 -12.01 4.34 -4.39
C GLY A 23 -10.71 4.36 -3.57
N ALA A 24 -10.57 5.32 -2.64
CA ALA A 24 -9.42 5.38 -1.74
C ALA A 24 -9.45 4.26 -0.70
N TYR A 25 -10.64 3.95 -0.17
CA TYR A 25 -10.88 2.83 0.75
C TYR A 25 -10.50 1.49 0.09
N PHE A 26 -10.98 1.23 -1.13
CA PHE A 26 -10.60 0.05 -1.91
C PHE A 26 -9.09 -0.06 -2.06
N CYS A 27 -8.43 0.99 -2.55
CA CYS A 27 -6.98 1.00 -2.74
C CYS A 27 -6.22 0.73 -1.43
N PHE A 28 -6.64 1.33 -0.31
CA PHE A 28 -5.99 1.14 0.98
C PHE A 28 -6.15 -0.30 1.49
N ILE A 29 -7.38 -0.84 1.50
CA ILE A 29 -7.71 -2.17 2.03
C ILE A 29 -7.06 -3.28 1.20
N SER A 30 -6.98 -3.12 -0.12
CA SER A 30 -6.29 -4.08 -0.98
C SER A 30 -4.78 -4.04 -0.80
N LEU A 31 -4.16 -2.86 -0.70
CA LEU A 31 -2.71 -2.73 -0.50
C LEU A 31 -2.25 -3.11 0.91
N SER A 32 -3.11 -2.92 1.91
CA SER A 32 -2.87 -3.40 3.27
C SER A 32 -3.08 -4.92 3.39
N SER A 33 -3.48 -5.60 2.31
CA SER A 33 -3.86 -7.02 2.29
C SER A 33 -4.96 -7.41 3.27
N ILE A 34 -5.80 -6.44 3.70
CA ILE A 34 -6.99 -6.73 4.52
C ILE A 34 -8.04 -7.42 3.63
N GLY A 35 -8.29 -6.86 2.45
CA GLY A 35 -9.06 -7.50 1.38
C GLY A 35 -10.49 -7.91 1.76
N PHE A 36 -11.30 -6.99 2.29
CA PHE A 36 -12.71 -7.28 2.64
C PHE A 36 -13.55 -7.77 1.46
N GLY A 37 -13.24 -7.31 0.24
CA GLY A 37 -13.94 -7.75 -0.98
C GLY A 37 -15.35 -7.19 -1.15
N ASP A 38 -15.68 -6.13 -0.41
CA ASP A 38 -16.92 -5.35 -0.49
C ASP A 38 -16.96 -4.41 -1.70
N PHE A 39 -15.80 -3.96 -2.17
CA PHE A 39 -15.63 -3.23 -3.42
C PHE A 39 -14.71 -4.00 -4.35
N VAL A 40 -15.23 -4.46 -5.49
CA VAL A 40 -14.44 -5.16 -6.51
C VAL A 40 -14.79 -4.60 -7.89
N PRO A 41 -13.78 -4.21 -8.70
CA PRO A 41 -14.03 -3.75 -10.07
C PRO A 41 -14.65 -4.88 -10.90
N GLY A 42 -15.68 -4.54 -11.69
CA GLY A 42 -16.42 -5.51 -12.53
C GLY A 42 -17.66 -6.16 -11.91
N GLU A 43 -18.03 -5.87 -10.66
CA GLU A 43 -19.23 -6.49 -10.03
C GLU A 43 -20.56 -6.00 -10.63
N ARG A 44 -20.60 -4.78 -11.18
CA ARG A 44 -21.85 -4.12 -11.64
C ARG A 44 -22.18 -4.35 -13.11
N VAL A 45 -21.27 -4.95 -13.88
CA VAL A 45 -21.39 -5.05 -15.35
C VAL A 45 -21.71 -6.49 -15.73
N VAL A 46 -23.00 -6.80 -15.80
CA VAL A 46 -23.55 -8.04 -16.40
C VAL A 46 -23.46 -7.93 -17.94
N THR A 47 -22.26 -7.74 -18.48
CA THR A 47 -22.01 -7.94 -19.91
C THR A 47 -20.83 -8.89 -20.11
N THR A 48 -21.05 -9.86 -20.98
CA THR A 48 -20.31 -11.10 -21.23
C THR A 48 -18.89 -10.93 -21.82
N ARG A 49 -18.14 -9.90 -21.40
CA ARG A 49 -16.75 -9.65 -21.80
C ARG A 49 -15.91 -9.37 -20.56
N ILE A 50 -14.72 -9.96 -20.51
CA ILE A 50 -13.73 -9.64 -19.49
C ILE A 50 -13.34 -8.17 -19.69
N GLU A 51 -13.89 -7.29 -18.87
CA GLU A 51 -13.60 -5.85 -18.93
C GLU A 51 -12.14 -5.59 -18.53
N PRO A 52 -11.44 -4.65 -19.19
CA PRO A 52 -10.06 -4.29 -18.88
C PRO A 52 -9.84 -3.87 -17.41
N SER A 53 -10.90 -3.53 -16.67
CA SER A 53 -10.91 -3.20 -15.24
C SER A 53 -10.21 -4.24 -14.36
N PHE A 54 -10.44 -5.53 -14.59
CA PHE A 54 -9.84 -6.58 -13.75
C PHE A 54 -8.33 -6.72 -13.99
N ILE A 55 -7.91 -6.63 -15.25
CA ILE A 55 -6.49 -6.70 -15.62
C ILE A 55 -5.74 -5.48 -15.07
N VAL A 56 -6.33 -4.28 -15.22
CA VAL A 56 -5.76 -3.05 -14.67
C VAL A 56 -5.69 -3.10 -13.15
N CYS A 57 -6.73 -3.62 -12.49
CA CYS A 57 -6.73 -3.86 -11.05
C CYS A 57 -5.61 -4.78 -10.61
N ALA A 58 -5.45 -5.94 -11.26
CA ALA A 58 -4.39 -6.88 -10.93
C ALA A 58 -2.99 -6.26 -11.09
N VAL A 59 -2.73 -5.57 -12.21
CA VAL A 59 -1.45 -4.90 -12.46
C VAL A 59 -1.20 -3.78 -11.45
N TYR A 60 -2.22 -2.99 -11.13
CA TYR A 60 -2.16 -1.97 -10.09
C TYR A 60 -1.79 -2.60 -8.73
N LEU A 61 -2.53 -3.62 -8.27
CA LEU A 61 -2.24 -4.26 -6.98
C LEU A 61 -0.83 -4.88 -6.93
N MET A 62 -0.35 -5.48 -8.02
CA MET A 62 1.02 -5.99 -8.09
C MET A 62 2.07 -4.89 -7.90
N LEU A 63 1.92 -3.77 -8.60
CA LEU A 63 2.83 -2.62 -8.47
C LEU A 63 2.76 -1.99 -7.07
N GLY A 64 1.55 -1.83 -6.54
CA GLY A 64 1.34 -1.28 -5.21
C GLY A 64 1.96 -2.15 -4.11
N MET A 65 1.82 -3.48 -4.21
CA MET A 65 2.47 -4.42 -3.29
C MET A 65 4.00 -4.31 -3.34
N ALA A 66 4.59 -4.13 -4.52
CA ALA A 66 6.03 -3.92 -4.65
C ALA A 66 6.48 -2.61 -3.99
N LEU A 67 5.70 -1.53 -4.14
CA LEU A 67 5.96 -0.25 -3.48
C LEU A 67 5.85 -0.37 -1.95
N VAL A 68 4.84 -1.08 -1.44
CA VAL A 68 4.68 -1.37 -0.01
C VAL A 68 5.91 -2.11 0.52
N ALA A 69 6.36 -3.16 -0.18
CA ALA A 69 7.55 -3.91 0.20
C ALA A 69 8.82 -3.05 0.22
N MET A 70 9.01 -2.20 -0.80
CA MET A 70 10.14 -1.25 -0.83
C MET A 70 10.10 -0.27 0.34
N CYS A 71 8.93 0.29 0.65
CA CYS A 71 8.76 1.19 1.80
C CYS A 71 9.09 0.48 3.11
N PHE A 72 8.65 -0.77 3.30
CA PHE A 72 9.00 -1.55 4.49
C PHE A 72 10.50 -1.85 4.58
N ASN A 73 11.14 -2.19 3.46
CA ASN A 73 12.59 -2.42 3.43
C ASN A 73 13.37 -1.16 3.86
N LEU A 74 13.00 0.01 3.34
CA LEU A 74 13.62 1.29 3.74
C LEU A 74 13.37 1.61 5.23
N MET A 75 12.14 1.42 5.71
CA MET A 75 11.81 1.61 7.12
C MET A 75 12.67 0.70 8.01
N GLN A 76 12.82 -0.57 7.62
CA GLN A 76 13.64 -1.54 8.34
C GLN A 76 15.11 -1.11 8.40
N GLU A 77 15.69 -0.65 7.29
CA GLU A 77 17.08 -0.16 7.26
C GLU A 77 17.29 1.03 8.20
N GLN A 78 16.37 2.01 8.18
CA GLN A 78 16.42 3.16 9.06
C GLN A 78 16.35 2.73 10.53
N VAL A 79 15.40 1.85 10.87
CA VAL A 79 15.24 1.30 12.22
C VAL A 79 16.52 0.60 12.67
N ILE A 80 17.13 -0.25 11.83
CA ILE A 80 18.40 -0.91 12.13
C ILE A 80 19.50 0.11 12.41
N HIS A 81 19.58 1.18 11.61
CA HIS A 81 20.57 2.25 11.81
C HIS A 81 20.35 2.98 13.15
N TYR A 82 19.11 3.34 13.49
CA TYR A 82 18.77 3.93 14.79
C TYR A 82 19.11 3.00 15.96
N PHE A 83 18.80 1.70 15.84
CA PHE A 83 19.14 0.71 16.86
C PHE A 83 20.66 0.54 17.01
N ALA A 84 21.42 0.57 15.91
CA ALA A 84 22.88 0.50 15.96
C ALA A 84 23.49 1.74 16.63
N ALA A 85 22.99 2.94 16.33
CA ALA A 85 23.39 4.18 16.99
C ALA A 85 23.05 4.14 18.49
N MET A 86 21.84 3.70 18.84
CA MET A 86 21.39 3.53 20.23
C MET A 86 22.27 2.52 20.99
N LYS A 87 22.59 1.36 20.39
CA LYS A 87 23.50 0.37 21.00
C LYS A 87 24.89 0.95 21.26
N ARG A 88 25.43 1.77 20.34
CA ARG A 88 26.74 2.44 20.52
C ARG A 88 26.67 3.48 21.64
N ALA A 89 25.61 4.29 21.69
CA ALA A 89 25.39 5.28 22.75
C ALA A 89 25.27 4.60 24.12
N LEU A 90 24.45 3.55 24.22
CA LEU A 90 24.28 2.76 25.45
C LEU A 90 25.60 2.13 25.91
N LYS A 91 26.40 1.57 24.98
CA LYS A 91 27.71 1.00 25.29
C LYS A 91 28.69 2.05 25.82
N ARG A 92 28.65 3.29 25.30
CA ARG A 92 29.47 4.41 25.83
C ARG A 92 29.03 4.83 27.23
N ILE A 93 27.72 4.97 27.46
CA ILE A 93 27.17 5.33 28.78
C ILE A 93 27.52 4.26 29.83
N CYS A 94 27.33 2.98 29.52
CA CYS A 94 27.71 1.89 30.43
C CYS A 94 29.22 1.82 30.68
N ARG A 95 30.07 2.20 29.70
CA ARG A 95 31.52 2.22 29.88
C ARG A 95 32.01 3.42 30.71
N CYS A 96 31.29 4.55 30.72
CA CYS A 96 31.57 5.68 31.62
C CYS A 96 31.05 5.48 33.06
N LYS A 97 30.14 4.53 33.28
CA LYS A 97 29.54 4.25 34.60
C LYS A 97 30.29 3.17 35.40
N ARG A 98 31.24 2.45 34.79
CA ARG A 98 32.12 1.48 35.44
C ARG A 98 33.50 2.11 35.65
#